data_AF-A0A2V9PYL0-F1
#
_entry.id   AF-A0A2V9PYL0-F1
#
_cell.length_a   1.000
_cell.length_b   1.000
_cell.length_c   1.000
_cell.angle_alpha   90.00
_cell.angle_beta   90.00
_cell.angle_gamma   90.00
#
_symmetry.space_group_name_H-M   'P 1'
#
loop_
_entity.id
_entity.type
_entity.pdbx_description
1 polymer ?
#
loop_
_entity_poly.entity_id
_entity_poly.type
_entity_poly.pdbx_seq_one_letter_code
_entity_poly.pdbx_strand_id
1 'polypeptide(L)'
;MPIFVPTPNHDHVVDNSRVNTTPIWWEVRPVLIMDQSDWPAADGSSGITSSKAMDDAEAAGRAIEVGSNFFLFFSSHMAAH
;
A
#
# COMPACT_ATOMS: atom_id res chain seq x y z
N MET A 1 20.90 -18.82 -6.33
CA MET A 1 19.53 -19.34 -6.56
C MET A 1 18.57 -18.17 -6.42
N PRO A 2 17.60 -17.96 -7.32
CA PRO A 2 16.60 -16.92 -7.14
C PRO A 2 15.74 -17.27 -5.91
N ILE A 3 15.57 -16.30 -5.01
CA ILE A 3 14.64 -16.42 -3.88
C ILE A 3 13.22 -16.30 -4.42
N PHE A 4 12.39 -17.30 -4.18
CA PHE A 4 10.96 -17.24 -4.44
C PHE A 4 10.33 -16.30 -3.40
N VAL A 5 9.99 -15.09 -3.84
CA VAL A 5 9.15 -14.18 -3.05
C VAL A 5 7.70 -14.45 -3.39
N PRO A 6 6.82 -14.75 -2.42
CA PRO A 6 5.40 -14.87 -2.69
C PRO A 6 4.89 -13.56 -3.30
N THR A 7 4.04 -13.67 -4.31
CA THR A 7 3.33 -12.51 -4.86
C THR A 7 2.53 -11.88 -3.72
N PRO A 8 2.70 -10.57 -3.43
CA PRO A 8 1.92 -9.92 -2.40
C PRO A 8 0.42 -10.13 -2.66
N ASN A 9 -0.29 -10.71 -1.69
CA ASN A 9 -1.75 -10.62 -1.71
C ASN A 9 -2.11 -9.16 -1.42
N HIS A 10 -3.10 -8.63 -2.13
CA HIS A 10 -3.62 -7.29 -1.86
C HIS A 10 -5.14 -7.30 -1.99
N ASP A 11 -5.78 -6.63 -1.04
CA ASP A 11 -7.21 -6.40 -1.03
C ASP A 11 -7.50 -4.93 -1.38
N HIS A 12 -8.59 -4.69 -2.11
CA HIS A 12 -9.08 -3.35 -2.36
C HIS A 12 -10.26 -3.05 -1.46
N VAL A 13 -10.05 -2.17 -0.47
CA VAL A 13 -11.13 -1.61 0.34
C VAL A 13 -11.54 -0.28 -0.27
N VAL A 14 -12.78 -0.21 -0.74
CA VAL A 14 -13.33 0.97 -1.40
C VAL A 14 -14.46 1.51 -0.53
N ASP A 15 -14.41 2.79 -0.18
CA ASP A 15 -15.52 3.46 0.50
C ASP A 15 -16.79 3.37 -0.34
N ASN A 16 -17.95 3.19 0.28
CA ASN A 16 -19.22 3.10 -0.45
C ASN A 16 -19.48 4.29 -1.39
N SER A 17 -19.03 5.49 -1.01
CA SER A 17 -19.15 6.71 -1.83
C SER A 17 -18.29 6.69 -3.10
N ARG A 18 -17.37 5.72 -3.21
CA ARG A 18 -16.45 5.47 -4.33
C ARG A 18 -16.81 4.21 -5.10
N VAL A 19 -17.93 3.56 -4.78
CA VAL A 19 -18.47 2.43 -5.56
C VAL A 19 -19.31 2.96 -6.71
N ASN A 20 -19.18 2.39 -7.91
CA ASN A 20 -19.86 2.83 -9.15
C ASN A 20 -19.49 4.27 -9.58
N THR A 21 -18.37 4.82 -9.12
CA THR A 21 -17.89 6.11 -9.62
C THR A 21 -17.19 5.96 -10.97
N THR A 22 -16.91 7.07 -11.65
CA THR A 22 -16.06 7.04 -12.85
C THR A 22 -14.73 6.38 -12.53
N PRO A 23 -14.11 5.65 -13.48
CA PRO A 23 -12.80 5.07 -13.27
C PRO A 23 -11.78 6.13 -12.85
N ILE A 24 -10.88 5.77 -11.95
CA ILE A 24 -9.91 6.66 -11.34
C ILE A 24 -8.51 6.07 -11.44
N TRP A 25 -7.54 6.96 -11.62
CA TRP A 25 -6.12 6.65 -11.52
C TRP A 25 -5.64 6.93 -10.10
N TRP A 26 -5.01 5.95 -9.46
CA TRP A 26 -4.38 6.09 -8.15
C TRP A 26 -2.87 6.00 -8.34
N GLU A 27 -2.15 7.01 -7.90
CA GLU A 27 -0.70 6.97 -7.82
C GLU A 27 -0.29 6.05 -6.68
N VAL A 28 0.65 5.14 -6.96
CA VAL A 28 1.26 4.32 -5.91
C VAL A 28 2.42 5.09 -5.32
N ARG A 29 2.40 5.23 -3.99
CA ARG A 29 3.48 5.82 -3.19
C ARG A 29 4.40 4.71 -2.66
N PRO A 30 5.51 4.37 -3.31
CA PRO A 30 6.46 3.42 -2.76
C PRO A 30 7.34 4.11 -1.71
N VAL A 31 7.50 3.45 -0.56
CA VAL A 31 8.31 3.96 0.54
C VAL A 31 9.41 2.95 0.84
N LEU A 32 10.66 3.39 0.81
CA LEU A 32 11.82 2.60 1.20
C LEU A 32 12.01 2.71 2.71
N ILE A 33 11.91 1.56 3.40
CA ILE A 33 12.13 1.46 4.84
C ILE A 33 13.60 1.18 5.11
N MET A 34 14.25 2.06 5.86
CA MET A 34 15.69 2.01 6.16
C MET A 34 15.99 1.32 7.50
N ASP A 35 15.01 1.26 8.41
CA ASP A 35 15.12 0.60 9.71
C ASP A 35 14.36 -0.73 9.70
N GLN A 36 15.07 -1.83 9.96
CA GLN A 36 14.45 -3.17 9.97
C GLN A 36 13.39 -3.34 11.05
N SER A 37 13.45 -2.57 12.15
CA SER A 37 12.44 -2.61 13.20
C SER A 37 11.06 -2.11 12.75
N ASP A 38 11.01 -1.37 11.64
CA ASP A 38 9.77 -0.90 11.02
C ASP A 38 9.17 -1.91 10.02
N TRP A 39 9.84 -3.02 9.75
CA TRP A 39 9.31 -4.02 8.83
C TRP A 39 8.07 -4.69 9.44
N PRO A 40 6.98 -4.82 8.68
CA PRO A 40 5.79 -5.49 9.18
C PRO A 40 6.08 -6.97 9.46
N ALA A 41 5.60 -7.45 10.60
CA ALA A 41 5.53 -8.89 10.83
C ALA A 41 4.60 -9.55 9.81
N ALA A 42 4.80 -10.85 9.54
CA ALA A 42 4.01 -11.59 8.56
C ALA A 42 2.49 -11.60 8.87
N ASP A 43 2.13 -11.45 10.15
CA ASP A 43 0.75 -11.35 10.63
C ASP A 43 0.26 -9.90 10.80
N GLY A 44 1.08 -8.91 10.44
CA GLY A 44 0.76 -7.49 10.61
C GLY A 44 0.65 -7.04 12.07
N SER A 45 1.20 -7.78 13.04
CA SER A 45 1.12 -7.43 14.47
C SER A 45 2.09 -6.33 14.90
N SER A 46 3.11 -6.02 14.10
CA SER A 46 4.14 -5.02 14.40
C SER A 46 4.67 -4.36 13.12
N GLY A 47 5.53 -3.34 13.28
CA GLY A 47 6.12 -2.57 12.18
C GLY A 47 5.14 -1.57 11.57
N ILE A 48 5.38 -1.19 10.32
CA ILE A 48 4.50 -0.29 9.56
C ILE A 48 3.33 -1.07 8.98
N THR A 49 2.16 -0.88 9.56
CA THR A 49 0.90 -1.54 9.16
C THR A 49 -0.24 -0.56 8.87
N SER A 50 0.07 0.74 8.84
CA SER A 50 -0.88 1.81 8.52
C SER A 50 -0.17 2.97 7.82
N SER A 51 -0.91 3.76 7.06
CA SER A 51 -0.38 4.99 6.43
C SER A 51 0.17 5.97 7.47
N LYS A 52 -0.49 6.10 8.63
CA LYS A 52 0.03 6.95 9.72
C LYS A 52 1.39 6.47 10.23
N ALA A 53 1.57 5.16 10.46
CA ALA A 53 2.85 4.64 10.91
C ALA A 53 3.97 4.85 9.86
N MET A 54 3.62 4.78 8.58
CA MET A 54 4.51 5.10 7.48
C MET A 54 4.92 6.58 7.49
N ASP A 55 3.95 7.51 7.61
CA ASP A 55 4.21 8.94 7.69
C ASP A 55 5.09 9.30 8.92
N ASP A 56 4.84 8.66 10.07
CA ASP A 56 5.64 8.85 11.29
C ASP A 56 7.10 8.35 11.10
N ALA A 57 7.30 7.24 10.39
CA ALA A 57 8.63 6.70 10.08
C ALA A 57 9.41 7.61 9.11
N GLU A 58 8.74 8.19 8.12
CA GLU A 58 9.33 9.17 7.20
C GLU A 58 9.70 10.46 7.94
N ALA A 59 8.82 10.98 8.80
CA ALA A 59 9.11 12.14 9.63
C ALA A 59 10.29 11.92 10.58
N ALA A 60 10.48 10.67 11.05
CA ALA A 60 11.62 10.27 11.87
C ALA A 60 12.91 10.01 11.06
N GLY A 61 12.88 10.11 9.72
CA GLY A 61 14.02 9.84 8.84
C GLY A 61 14.38 8.35 8.73
N ARG A 62 13.47 7.44 9.10
CA ARG A 62 13.66 5.98 9.03
C ARG A 62 13.04 5.36 7.79
N ALA A 63 12.31 6.15 7.02
CA ALA A 63 11.73 5.79 5.74
C ALA A 63 11.84 6.97 4.77
N ILE A 64 11.76 6.68 3.47
CA ILE A 64 11.77 7.70 2.42
C ILE A 64 10.84 7.30 1.27
N GLU A 65 9.90 8.16 0.92
CA GLU A 65 9.15 8.06 -0.32
C GLU A 65 10.10 8.11 -1.53
N VAL A 66 9.96 7.13 -2.41
CA VAL A 66 10.69 7.06 -3.66
C VAL A 66 9.75 7.49 -4.78
N GLY A 67 10.19 8.43 -5.62
CA GLY A 67 9.39 8.87 -6.76
C GLY A 67 9.01 7.69 -7.66
N SER A 68 7.73 7.63 -8.04
CA SER A 68 7.15 6.56 -8.84
C SER A 68 6.41 7.14 -10.05
N ASN A 69 6.41 6.40 -11.15
CA ASN A 69 5.50 6.63 -12.28
C ASN A 69 4.49 5.49 -12.42
N PHE A 70 4.30 4.73 -11.35
CA PHE A 70 3.38 3.60 -11.31
C PHE A 70 2.01 4.06 -10.83
N PHE A 71 1.02 3.91 -11.73
CA PHE A 71 -0.37 4.22 -11.46
C PHE A 71 -1.20 2.97 -11.62
N LEU A 72 -2.18 2.83 -10.74
CA LEU A 72 -3.20 1.80 -10.82
C LEU A 72 -4.50 2.41 -11.32
N PHE A 73 -5.11 1.78 -12.33
CA PHE A 73 -6.40 2.18 -12.87
C PHE A 73 -7.49 1.29 -12.28
N PHE A 74 -8.43 1.90 -11.56
CA PHE A 74 -9.52 1.18 -10.91
C PHE A 74 -10.89 1.65 -11.38
N SER A 75 -11.77 0.69 -11.61
CA SER A 75 -13.22 0.87 -11.68
C SER A 75 -13.86 -0.10 -10.70
N SER A 76 -14.82 0.38 -9.91
CA SER A 76 -15.59 -0.44 -8.99
C SER A 76 -17.04 -0.48 -9.46
N HIS A 77 -17.63 -1.67 -9.46
CA HIS A 77 -19.05 -1.86 -9.74
C HIS A 77 -19.68 -2.71 -8.64
N MET A 78 -20.87 -2.31 -8.18
CA MET A 78 -21.67 -3.24 -7.39
C MET A 78 -22.06 -4.42 -8.29
N ALA A 79 -21.69 -5.63 -7.89
CA ALA A 79 -22.20 -6.82 -8.53
C ALA A 79 -23.71 -6.94 -8.23
N ALA A 80 -24.52 -7.18 -9.26
CA ALA A 80 -25.89 -7.60 -9.07
C ALA A 80 -25.87 -9.07 -8.60
N HIS A 81 -26.44 -9.33 -7.43
CA HIS A 81 -26.77 -10.67 -6.97
C HIS A 81 -28.17 -11.07 -7.44
#